data_AF-A0A370EW62-F1
#
_entry.id   AF-A0A370EW62-F1
#
_cell.length_a   1.000
_cell.length_b   1.000
_cell.length_c   1.000
_cell.angle_alpha   90.00
_cell.angle_beta   90.00
_cell.angle_gamma   90.00
#
_symmetry.space_group_name_H-M   'P 1'
#
loop_
_entity.id
_entity.type
_entity.pdbx_description
1 polymer ?
#
loop_
_entity_poly.entity_id
_entity_poly.type
_entity_poly.pdbx_seq_one_letter_code
_entity_poly.pdbx_strand_id
1 'polypeptide(L)'
;MNPPKTFDNYQILVRNEFEKKKNDLYAGQLISPSTGTLKDLLLICYDKSLSQDKEIFNRFYGLKSDKEGHKQIEESSPDKLRSLRSFLMGITNSPSNYIVELTAILIDFNPRPYGKYLNEDPLEQSKNENQPEDIINTSENIPKETETQIIIQNKSNRRWTPLFIIIVLIIGILSFNVFIMDCNLMVWKNDHYEKVDCKTIEDDTLGKSYIKLNEYLLSNMKKIKVDSSTTFFNKDGTACIWYYKISDNELEYFTAPGIHPETGKTLKAITSYMIEGYVTNRKNDVGKRKP
;
A
#
# COMPACT_ATOMS: atom_id res chain seq x y z
N MET A 1 10.83 11.87 17.21
CA MET A 1 11.66 12.24 16.04
C MET A 1 10.82 12.01 14.81
N ASN A 2 10.62 13.03 13.97
CA ASN A 2 9.93 12.81 12.69
C ASN A 2 10.82 11.92 11.81
N PRO A 3 10.25 10.93 11.12
CA PRO A 3 11.02 10.09 10.20
C PRO A 3 11.69 10.97 9.13
N PRO A 4 12.90 10.61 8.65
CA PRO A 4 13.60 11.42 7.66
C PRO A 4 12.77 11.54 6.37
N LYS A 5 12.65 12.72 5.77
CA LYS A 5 11.91 12.87 4.50
C LYS A 5 12.73 12.26 3.35
N THR A 6 12.48 11.00 3.06
CA THR A 6 13.09 10.23 1.96
C THR A 6 12.02 9.73 1.00
N PHE A 7 12.44 9.33 -0.20
CA PHE A 7 11.52 8.77 -1.18
C PHE A 7 10.92 7.45 -0.70
N ASP A 8 11.70 6.63 0.02
CA ASP A 8 11.21 5.39 0.62
C ASP A 8 10.07 5.67 1.62
N ASN A 9 10.22 6.72 2.44
CA ASN A 9 9.17 7.13 3.37
C ASN A 9 7.94 7.67 2.64
N TYR A 10 8.12 8.44 1.56
CA TYR A 10 7.03 8.86 0.70
C TYR A 10 6.27 7.67 0.09
N GLN A 11 6.99 6.69 -0.45
CA GLN A 11 6.41 5.46 -0.98
C GLN A 11 5.62 4.69 0.09
N ILE A 12 6.14 4.60 1.32
CA ILE A 12 5.45 3.97 2.45
C ILE A 12 4.16 4.71 2.77
N LEU A 13 4.17 6.05 2.79
CA LEU A 13 2.99 6.87 3.05
C LEU A 13 1.92 6.70 1.97
N VAL A 14 2.31 6.81 0.69
CA VAL A 14 1.41 6.62 -0.45
C VAL A 14 0.81 5.21 -0.44
N ARG A 15 1.61 4.18 -0.17
CA ARG A 15 1.10 2.79 -0.07
C ARG A 15 0.13 2.64 1.10
N ASN A 16 0.46 3.20 2.26
CA ASN A 16 -0.42 3.13 3.43
C ASN A 16 -1.76 3.82 3.18
N GLU A 17 -1.74 4.95 2.49
CA GLU A 17 -2.96 5.68 2.14
C GLU A 17 -3.79 4.92 1.09
N PHE A 18 -3.13 4.32 0.09
CA PHE A 18 -3.79 3.44 -0.88
C PHE A 18 -4.50 2.28 -0.18
N GLU A 19 -3.83 1.60 0.74
CA GLU A 19 -4.40 0.46 1.47
C GLU A 19 -5.63 0.84 2.30
N LYS A 20 -5.66 2.05 2.87
CA LYS A 20 -6.84 2.56 3.60
C LYS A 20 -8.00 2.86 2.66
N LYS A 21 -7.72 3.46 1.50
CA LYS A 21 -8.76 4.02 0.61
C LYS A 21 -9.21 3.08 -0.51
N LYS A 22 -8.47 2.02 -0.83
CA LYS A 22 -8.72 1.17 -2.02
C LYS A 22 -10.10 0.50 -2.06
N ASN A 23 -10.74 0.29 -0.90
CA ASN A 23 -12.08 -0.30 -0.83
C ASN A 23 -13.17 0.74 -1.14
N ASP A 24 -12.94 2.00 -0.74
CA ASP A 24 -13.92 3.08 -0.85
C ASP A 24 -13.76 3.88 -2.16
N LEU A 25 -12.55 3.91 -2.70
CA LEU A 25 -12.25 4.56 -3.98
C LEU A 25 -12.79 3.75 -5.15
N TYR A 26 -13.37 4.47 -6.11
CA TYR A 26 -13.86 3.92 -7.38
C TYR A 26 -14.75 2.68 -7.20
N ALA A 27 -15.61 2.70 -6.17
CA ALA A 27 -16.50 1.59 -5.83
C ALA A 27 -15.77 0.23 -5.69
N GLY A 28 -14.57 0.23 -5.09
CA GLY A 28 -13.78 -0.97 -4.83
C GLY A 28 -13.02 -1.50 -6.05
N GLN A 29 -13.00 -0.80 -7.18
CA GLN A 29 -12.26 -1.22 -8.39
C GLN A 29 -10.75 -1.34 -8.15
N LEU A 30 -10.22 -0.73 -7.08
CA LEU A 30 -8.81 -0.80 -6.70
C LEU A 30 -8.43 -2.01 -5.84
N ILE A 31 -9.39 -2.85 -5.41
CA ILE A 31 -9.11 -4.04 -4.60
C ILE A 31 -8.28 -5.06 -5.39
N SER A 32 -8.66 -5.32 -6.64
CA SER A 32 -7.95 -6.21 -7.56
C SER A 32 -8.08 -5.68 -8.99
N PRO A 33 -7.41 -4.55 -9.30
CA PRO A 33 -7.63 -3.85 -10.55
C PRO A 33 -6.99 -4.62 -11.73
N SER A 34 -7.67 -4.63 -12.87
CA SER A 34 -7.06 -5.04 -14.15
C SER A 34 -6.23 -3.89 -14.73
N THR A 35 -5.31 -4.18 -15.64
CA THR A 35 -4.57 -3.12 -16.34
C THR A 35 -5.50 -2.22 -17.17
N GLY A 36 -6.58 -2.76 -17.73
CA GLY A 36 -7.62 -1.98 -18.41
C GLY A 36 -8.33 -1.01 -17.47
N THR A 37 -8.79 -1.52 -16.32
CA THR A 37 -9.42 -0.71 -15.27
C THR A 37 -8.50 0.41 -14.80
N LEU A 38 -7.22 0.13 -14.56
CA LEU A 38 -6.26 1.17 -14.19
C LEU A 38 -6.09 2.22 -15.28
N LYS A 39 -6.17 1.85 -16.56
CA LYS A 39 -6.11 2.81 -17.67
C LYS A 39 -7.30 3.75 -17.64
N ASP A 40 -8.50 3.21 -17.49
CA ASP A 40 -9.75 3.99 -17.43
C ASP A 40 -9.73 4.96 -16.24
N LEU A 41 -9.27 4.50 -15.07
CA LEU A 41 -9.13 5.35 -13.88
C LEU A 41 -8.06 6.43 -14.06
N LEU A 42 -6.92 6.10 -14.66
CA LEU A 42 -5.85 7.07 -14.93
C LEU A 42 -6.24 8.11 -15.98
N LEU A 43 -7.09 7.77 -16.96
CA LEU A 43 -7.68 8.74 -17.89
C LEU A 43 -8.54 9.76 -17.14
N ILE A 44 -9.41 9.29 -16.24
CA ILE A 44 -10.24 10.16 -15.39
C ILE A 44 -9.34 11.07 -14.52
N CYS A 45 -8.26 10.52 -13.96
CA CYS A 45 -7.29 11.30 -13.20
C CYS A 45 -6.59 12.34 -14.07
N TYR A 46 -6.20 11.99 -15.30
CA TYR A 46 -5.49 12.89 -16.22
C TYR A 46 -6.31 14.15 -16.54
N ASP A 47 -7.61 13.99 -16.80
CA ASP A 47 -8.49 15.12 -17.12
C ASP A 47 -8.67 16.08 -15.94
N LYS A 48 -8.61 15.56 -14.71
CA LYS A 48 -8.72 16.32 -13.46
C LYS A 48 -7.37 16.79 -12.91
N SER A 49 -6.27 16.36 -13.53
CA SER A 49 -4.91 16.57 -13.00
C SER A 49 -4.46 18.01 -13.12
N LEU A 50 -3.77 18.48 -12.08
CA LEU A 50 -3.03 19.76 -12.09
C LEU A 50 -1.88 19.69 -13.09
N SER A 51 -1.37 20.85 -13.53
CA SER A 51 -0.25 20.91 -14.48
C SER A 51 1.00 20.14 -14.02
N GLN A 52 1.26 20.10 -12.71
CA GLN A 52 2.37 19.32 -12.14
C GLN A 52 2.16 17.80 -12.27
N ASP A 53 0.92 17.33 -12.12
CA ASP A 53 0.56 15.91 -12.22
C ASP A 53 0.67 15.46 -13.69
N LYS A 54 0.31 16.34 -14.65
CA LYS A 54 0.44 16.07 -16.09
C LYS A 54 1.87 15.75 -16.51
N GLU A 55 2.89 16.35 -15.87
CA GLU A 55 4.29 16.01 -16.17
C GLU A 55 4.61 14.55 -15.84
N ILE A 56 4.02 13.99 -14.78
CA ILE A 56 4.19 12.58 -14.40
C ILE A 56 3.63 11.68 -15.49
N PHE A 57 2.42 11.99 -15.99
CA PHE A 57 1.82 11.27 -17.12
C PHE A 57 2.68 11.39 -18.38
N ASN A 58 3.17 12.59 -18.69
CA ASN A 58 4.01 12.83 -19.85
C ASN A 58 5.27 11.95 -19.83
N ARG A 59 5.95 11.87 -18.68
CA ARG A 59 7.15 11.04 -18.52
C ARG A 59 6.84 9.55 -18.55
N PHE A 60 5.76 9.11 -17.91
CA PHE A 60 5.38 7.69 -17.89
C PHE A 60 4.93 7.19 -19.27
N TYR A 61 4.04 7.93 -19.93
CA TYR A 61 3.51 7.54 -21.23
C TYR A 61 4.41 7.92 -22.41
N GLY A 62 5.33 8.86 -22.23
CA GLY A 62 6.19 9.38 -23.30
C GLY A 62 5.47 10.38 -24.20
N LEU A 63 4.61 11.21 -23.61
CA LEU A 63 3.74 12.13 -24.34
C LEU A 63 4.55 13.30 -24.92
N LYS A 64 4.22 13.71 -26.15
CA LYS A 64 4.94 14.77 -26.88
C LYS A 64 4.29 16.15 -26.73
N SER A 65 3.02 16.21 -26.34
CA SER A 65 2.27 17.46 -26.15
C SER A 65 1.05 17.21 -25.27
N ASP A 66 0.79 18.14 -24.34
CA ASP A 66 -0.37 18.09 -23.44
C ASP A 66 -1.71 18.17 -24.19
N LYS A 67 -1.73 18.77 -25.38
CA LYS A 67 -2.96 18.94 -26.18
C LYS A 67 -3.55 17.60 -26.65
N GLU A 68 -2.73 16.56 -26.76
CA GLU A 68 -3.13 15.22 -27.22
C GLU A 68 -2.91 14.15 -26.14
N GLY A 69 -2.60 14.56 -24.90
CA GLY A 69 -2.20 13.63 -23.85
C GLY A 69 -3.30 12.62 -23.49
N HIS A 70 -4.56 13.07 -23.44
CA HIS A 70 -5.71 12.19 -23.19
C HIS A 70 -5.78 11.07 -24.23
N LYS A 71 -5.83 11.43 -25.53
CA LYS A 71 -5.91 10.47 -26.63
C LYS A 71 -4.70 9.53 -26.65
N GLN A 72 -3.50 10.04 -26.42
CA GLN A 72 -2.29 9.22 -26.37
C GLN A 72 -2.30 8.20 -25.23
N ILE A 73 -2.88 8.54 -24.07
CA ILE A 73 -3.10 7.60 -22.97
C ILE A 73 -4.16 6.57 -23.35
N GLU A 74 -5.26 7.01 -23.96
CA GLU A 74 -6.36 6.15 -24.40
C GLU A 74 -5.89 5.10 -25.42
N GLU A 75 -5.09 5.51 -26.41
CA GLU A 75 -4.51 4.65 -27.45
C GLU A 75 -3.36 3.76 -26.92
N SER A 76 -2.84 4.05 -25.72
CA SER A 76 -1.73 3.27 -25.16
C SER A 76 -2.16 1.86 -24.73
N SER A 77 -1.23 0.91 -24.86
CA SER A 77 -1.47 -0.47 -24.41
C SER A 77 -1.65 -0.54 -22.89
N PRO A 78 -2.73 -1.17 -22.38
CA PRO A 78 -2.93 -1.38 -20.95
C PRO A 78 -1.77 -2.13 -20.28
N ASP A 79 -1.04 -2.97 -21.01
CA ASP A 79 0.09 -3.73 -20.47
C ASP A 79 1.21 -2.85 -19.90
N LYS A 80 1.29 -1.58 -20.35
CA LYS A 80 2.22 -0.59 -19.79
C LYS A 80 1.98 -0.34 -18.29
N LEU A 81 0.75 -0.60 -17.82
CA LEU A 81 0.34 -0.47 -16.41
C LEU A 81 0.59 -1.73 -15.58
N ARG A 82 1.23 -2.76 -16.13
CA ARG A 82 1.54 -4.00 -15.38
C ARG A 82 2.39 -3.73 -14.15
N SER A 83 3.36 -2.81 -14.24
CA SER A 83 4.19 -2.41 -13.10
C SER A 83 3.40 -1.66 -12.02
N LEU A 84 2.48 -0.78 -12.42
CA LEU A 84 1.54 -0.10 -11.50
C LEU A 84 0.66 -1.12 -10.80
N ARG A 85 0.03 -2.02 -11.57
CA ARG A 85 -0.80 -3.10 -11.02
C ARG A 85 -0.03 -3.95 -10.01
N SER A 86 1.18 -4.40 -10.35
CA SER A 86 2.02 -5.18 -9.45
C SER A 86 2.34 -4.44 -8.16
N PHE A 87 2.52 -3.12 -8.21
CA PHE A 87 2.79 -2.30 -7.04
C PHE A 87 1.57 -2.20 -6.12
N LEU A 88 0.41 -1.89 -6.69
CA LEU A 88 -0.87 -1.80 -5.98
C LEU A 88 -1.27 -3.15 -5.35
N MET A 89 -1.00 -4.26 -6.03
CA MET A 89 -1.23 -5.61 -5.50
C MET A 89 -0.20 -6.08 -4.47
N GLY A 90 0.82 -5.28 -4.15
CA GLY A 90 1.85 -5.67 -3.18
C GLY A 90 2.82 -6.74 -3.69
N ILE A 91 2.89 -6.98 -5.00
CA ILE A 91 3.81 -7.93 -5.62
C ILE A 91 5.22 -7.33 -5.72
N THR A 92 5.32 -6.03 -6.03
CA THR A 92 6.60 -5.29 -6.03
C THR A 92 6.69 -4.32 -4.87
N ASN A 93 7.84 -4.33 -4.18
CA ASN A 93 8.19 -3.41 -3.10
C ASN A 93 9.18 -2.32 -3.53
N SER A 94 9.71 -2.40 -4.75
CA SER A 94 10.65 -1.44 -5.33
C SER A 94 10.14 -0.96 -6.69
N PRO A 95 9.01 -0.22 -6.72
CA PRO A 95 8.51 0.42 -7.93
C PRO A 95 9.49 1.50 -8.43
N SER A 96 9.35 1.91 -9.69
CA SER A 96 10.00 3.14 -10.14
C SER A 96 9.29 4.37 -9.55
N ASN A 97 9.98 5.51 -9.50
CA ASN A 97 9.40 6.72 -8.90
C ASN A 97 8.06 7.11 -9.53
N TYR A 98 7.96 7.01 -10.86
CA TYR A 98 6.73 7.29 -11.61
C TYR A 98 5.53 6.43 -11.18
N ILE A 99 5.76 5.19 -10.75
CA ILE A 99 4.67 4.32 -10.29
C ILE A 99 4.14 4.77 -8.93
N VAL A 100 5.02 5.22 -8.03
CA VAL A 100 4.61 5.79 -6.75
C VAL A 100 3.83 7.09 -6.97
N GLU A 101 4.33 7.96 -7.86
CA GLU A 101 3.69 9.22 -8.21
C GLU A 101 2.32 9.03 -8.87
N LEU A 102 2.20 8.11 -9.83
CA LEU A 102 0.90 7.74 -10.42
C LEU A 102 -0.06 7.17 -9.37
N THR A 103 0.44 6.42 -8.40
CA THR A 103 -0.38 5.94 -7.28
C THR A 103 -0.85 7.08 -6.41
N ALA A 104 0.02 8.06 -6.12
CA ALA A 104 -0.33 9.26 -5.36
C ALA A 104 -1.43 10.06 -6.07
N ILE A 105 -1.36 10.21 -7.39
CA ILE A 105 -2.42 10.83 -8.19
C ILE A 105 -3.72 10.01 -8.11
N LEU A 106 -3.65 8.70 -8.28
CA LEU A 106 -4.80 7.80 -8.30
C LEU A 106 -5.61 7.82 -6.98
N ILE A 107 -4.95 8.05 -5.84
CA ILE A 107 -5.60 8.10 -4.52
C ILE A 107 -5.80 9.51 -3.97
N ASP A 108 -5.51 10.52 -4.80
CA ASP A 108 -5.50 11.94 -4.43
C ASP A 108 -4.66 12.23 -3.17
N PHE A 109 -3.47 11.63 -3.08
CA PHE A 109 -2.53 11.82 -1.97
C PHE A 109 -1.91 13.22 -2.01
N ASN A 110 -1.88 13.91 -0.87
CA ASN A 110 -1.22 15.19 -0.70
C ASN A 110 -0.24 15.13 0.49
N PRO A 111 0.96 15.74 0.38
CA PRO A 111 1.50 16.42 -0.80
C PRO A 111 2.02 15.49 -1.90
N ARG A 112 1.71 15.82 -3.16
CA ARG A 112 2.31 15.25 -4.36
C ARG A 112 2.70 16.37 -5.33
N PRO A 113 3.75 16.20 -6.17
CA PRO A 113 4.66 15.06 -6.24
C PRO A 113 5.66 15.00 -5.07
N TYR A 114 6.56 14.01 -5.03
CA TYR A 114 7.56 13.84 -3.97
C TYR A 114 8.40 15.11 -3.71
N GLY A 115 8.73 15.87 -4.76
CA GLY A 115 9.43 17.15 -4.61
C GLY A 115 8.69 18.15 -3.72
N LYS A 116 7.35 18.16 -3.76
CA LYS A 116 6.50 18.97 -2.88
C LYS A 116 6.48 18.42 -1.46
N TYR A 117 6.42 17.09 -1.32
CA TYR A 117 6.50 16.41 -0.01
C TYR A 117 7.78 16.74 0.77
N LEU A 118 8.92 16.89 0.10
CA LEU A 118 10.17 17.30 0.75
C LEU A 118 10.05 18.66 1.45
N ASN A 119 9.34 19.59 0.81
CA ASN A 119 9.26 20.98 1.23
C ASN A 119 8.14 21.26 2.26
N GLU A 120 7.13 20.39 2.35
CA GLU A 120 5.97 20.61 3.25
C GLU A 120 6.13 19.88 4.59
N ASP A 121 6.07 20.62 5.70
CA ASP A 121 6.15 20.08 7.06
C ASP A 121 4.83 19.38 7.45
N PRO A 122 4.81 18.14 8.02
CA PRO A 122 3.58 17.41 8.33
C PRO A 122 2.60 18.08 9.30
N LEU A 123 2.93 19.27 9.84
CA LEU A 123 2.13 20.02 10.79
C LEU A 123 1.18 21.07 10.16
N GLU A 124 1.20 21.26 8.84
CA GLU A 124 0.32 22.26 8.19
C GLU A 124 -1.03 21.73 7.69
N GLN A 125 -1.22 20.41 7.59
CA GLN A 125 -2.49 19.84 7.12
C GLN A 125 -3.66 19.95 8.12
N SER A 126 -3.42 20.27 9.39
CA SER A 126 -4.51 20.48 10.36
C SER A 126 -5.01 21.94 10.48
N LYS A 127 -4.41 22.89 9.74
CA LYS A 127 -4.76 24.32 9.84
C LYS A 127 -5.44 24.91 8.61
N ASN A 128 -5.31 24.31 7.44
CA ASN A 128 -5.72 24.93 6.17
C ASN A 128 -7.00 24.35 5.52
N GLU A 129 -7.80 23.55 6.23
CA GLU A 129 -9.15 23.16 5.75
C GLU A 129 -10.27 24.10 6.24
N ASN A 130 -9.94 25.15 7.00
CA ASN A 130 -10.91 26.16 7.44
C ASN A 130 -10.58 27.55 6.87
N GLN A 131 -10.75 27.74 5.56
CA GLN A 131 -11.20 29.03 5.03
C GLN A 131 -11.77 28.87 3.60
N PRO A 132 -13.02 29.33 3.35
CA PRO A 132 -13.54 29.50 2.00
C PRO A 132 -12.89 30.73 1.34
N GLU A 133 -12.52 30.62 0.07
CA GLU A 133 -12.18 31.77 -0.77
C GLU A 133 -13.46 32.53 -1.16
N ASP A 134 -13.72 33.67 -0.52
CA ASP A 134 -14.48 34.78 -1.11
C ASP A 134 -13.55 35.48 -2.15
N ILE A 135 -13.96 36.09 -3.26
CA ILE A 135 -14.89 37.21 -3.42
C ILE A 135 -15.23 37.36 -4.91
N ILE A 136 -16.52 37.50 -5.26
CA ILE A 136 -16.96 38.48 -6.27
C ILE A 136 -18.12 39.27 -5.67
N ASN A 137 -17.89 40.57 -5.43
CA ASN A 137 -18.89 41.55 -5.01
C ASN A 137 -19.87 41.85 -6.16
N THR A 138 -21.17 41.90 -5.87
CA THR A 138 -22.07 42.98 -6.36
C THR A 138 -23.29 43.08 -5.45
N SER A 139 -23.48 44.29 -4.94
CA SER A 139 -24.58 44.80 -4.14
C SER A 139 -25.92 44.75 -4.90
N GLU A 140 -27.03 44.35 -4.27
CA GLU A 140 -28.06 45.26 -3.73
C GLU A 140 -29.40 44.54 -3.46
N ASN A 141 -30.01 44.90 -2.32
CA ASN A 141 -31.44 44.92 -1.98
C ASN A 141 -32.20 43.62 -1.57
N ILE A 142 -32.40 43.54 -0.25
CA ILE A 142 -33.36 42.73 0.51
C ILE A 142 -34.81 43.21 0.25
N PRO A 143 -35.78 42.29 0.19
CA PRO A 143 -36.98 42.48 1.03
C PRO A 143 -37.15 41.39 2.10
N LYS A 144 -37.50 41.87 3.29
CA LYS A 144 -37.76 41.14 4.52
C LYS A 144 -38.96 40.19 4.36
N GLU A 145 -38.79 38.94 4.78
CA GLU A 145 -39.92 38.11 5.22
C GLU A 145 -39.72 37.70 6.68
N THR A 146 -40.82 37.89 7.39
CA THR A 146 -41.11 37.77 8.81
C THR A 146 -40.74 36.42 9.42
N GLU A 147 -39.87 36.43 10.43
CA GLU A 147 -39.74 35.34 11.40
C GLU A 147 -40.92 35.38 12.38
N THR A 148 -41.78 34.37 12.28
CA THR A 148 -42.76 33.99 13.31
C THR A 148 -42.06 33.61 14.60
N GLN A 149 -42.27 34.39 15.67
CA GLN A 149 -41.90 33.98 17.02
C GLN A 149 -42.88 32.91 17.52
N ILE A 150 -42.38 31.68 17.69
CA ILE A 150 -43.07 30.66 18.48
C ILE A 150 -42.61 30.82 19.93
N ILE A 151 -43.47 31.41 20.74
CA ILE A 151 -43.34 31.42 22.20
C ILE A 151 -43.57 29.98 22.70
N ILE A 152 -42.49 29.24 22.99
CA ILE A 152 -42.61 28.05 23.84
C ILE A 152 -42.41 28.50 25.28
N GLN A 153 -43.53 28.54 25.98
CA GLN A 153 -43.61 28.78 27.41
C GLN A 153 -42.85 27.68 28.15
N ASN A 154 -41.80 28.10 28.87
CA ASN A 154 -41.09 27.28 29.82
C ASN A 154 -41.98 26.98 31.04
N LYS A 155 -42.36 25.71 31.22
CA LYS A 155 -42.71 25.16 32.53
C LYS A 155 -42.63 23.63 32.56
N SER A 156 -41.48 23.08 32.96
CA SER A 156 -41.41 21.86 33.76
C SER A 156 -39.96 21.60 34.20
N ASN A 157 -39.68 21.89 35.46
CA ASN A 157 -38.47 21.44 36.14
C ASN A 157 -38.52 19.92 36.28
N ARG A 158 -37.88 19.20 35.35
CA ARG A 158 -37.50 17.80 35.57
C ARG A 158 -35.98 17.75 35.45
N ARG A 159 -35.33 17.28 36.51
CA ARG A 159 -33.87 17.16 36.62
C ARG A 159 -33.39 16.03 35.70
N TRP A 160 -33.08 16.31 34.43
CA TRP A 160 -32.48 15.35 33.49
C TRP A 160 -30.95 15.43 33.44
N THR A 161 -30.32 16.15 34.37
CA THR A 161 -28.86 16.23 34.49
C THR A 161 -28.15 14.88 34.75
N PRO A 162 -28.70 13.86 35.44
CA PRO A 162 -28.00 12.59 35.59
C PRO A 162 -28.11 11.68 34.34
N LEU A 163 -29.19 11.79 33.55
CA LEU A 163 -29.42 10.88 32.42
C LEU A 163 -28.46 11.16 31.25
N PHE A 164 -28.15 12.44 31.02
CA PHE A 164 -27.22 12.85 29.96
C PHE A 164 -25.78 12.44 30.28
N ILE A 165 -25.37 12.53 31.55
CA ILE A 165 -24.06 12.07 32.03
C ILE A 165 -23.94 10.55 31.88
N ILE A 166 -24.99 9.81 32.20
CA ILE A 166 -25.04 8.35 32.00
C ILE A 166 -24.94 7.99 30.51
N ILE A 167 -25.64 8.71 29.63
CA ILE A 167 -25.56 8.50 28.17
C ILE A 167 -24.16 8.80 27.63
N VAL A 168 -23.51 9.89 28.08
CA VAL A 168 -22.13 10.22 27.69
C VAL A 168 -21.13 9.18 28.22
N LEU A 169 -21.33 8.67 29.44
CA LEU A 169 -20.52 7.57 29.98
C LEU A 169 -20.73 6.27 29.22
N ILE A 170 -21.97 5.92 28.87
CA ILE A 170 -22.29 4.72 28.07
C ILE A 170 -21.71 4.86 26.67
N ILE A 171 -21.85 6.02 26.02
CA ILE A 171 -21.24 6.30 24.71
C ILE A 171 -19.73 6.25 24.84
N GLY A 172 -19.12 6.80 25.89
CA GLY A 172 -17.69 6.74 26.15
C GLY A 172 -17.19 5.30 26.31
N ILE A 173 -17.91 4.46 27.07
CA ILE A 173 -17.60 3.04 27.26
C ILE A 173 -17.77 2.25 25.95
N LEU A 174 -18.83 2.50 25.18
CA LEU A 174 -19.04 1.87 23.88
C LEU A 174 -17.97 2.30 22.86
N SER A 175 -17.60 3.58 22.85
CA SER A 175 -16.55 4.14 21.99
C SER A 175 -15.16 3.60 22.35
N PHE A 176 -14.91 3.38 23.64
CA PHE A 176 -13.64 2.85 24.14
C PHE A 176 -13.38 1.41 23.67
N ASN A 177 -14.44 0.60 23.50
CA ASN A 177 -14.33 -0.77 22.99
C ASN A 177 -14.10 -0.84 21.46
N VAL A 178 -14.46 0.20 20.71
CA VAL A 178 -14.25 0.27 19.25
C VAL A 178 -12.83 0.74 18.90
N PHE A 179 -12.06 1.27 19.85
CA PHE A 179 -10.69 1.75 19.65
C PHE A 179 -9.62 0.64 19.83
N ILE A 180 -9.98 -0.62 19.57
CA ILE A 180 -8.98 -1.70 19.48
C ILE A 180 -8.42 -1.65 18.05
N MET A 181 -7.20 -1.12 17.92
CA MET A 181 -6.47 -1.08 16.66
C MET A 181 -6.20 -2.50 16.17
N ASP A 182 -6.81 -2.89 15.05
CA ASP A 182 -6.58 -4.18 14.38
C ASP A 182 -5.15 -4.25 13.83
N CYS A 183 -4.21 -4.62 14.67
CA CYS A 183 -2.85 -4.90 14.24
C CYS A 183 -2.75 -6.28 13.61
N ASN A 184 -3.02 -6.35 12.31
CA ASN A 184 -2.70 -7.53 11.52
C ASN A 184 -1.21 -7.50 11.13
N LEU A 185 -0.35 -8.05 11.98
CA LEU A 185 1.09 -8.18 11.75
C LEU A 185 1.48 -9.65 11.59
N MET A 186 2.61 -9.88 10.92
CA MET A 186 3.25 -11.18 10.85
C MET A 186 4.77 -11.05 10.94
N VAL A 187 5.41 -12.09 11.46
CA VAL A 187 6.86 -12.15 11.68
C VAL A 187 7.43 -13.39 11.00
N TRP A 188 8.61 -13.27 10.42
CA TRP A 188 9.34 -14.44 9.93
C TRP A 188 9.94 -15.20 11.10
N LYS A 189 9.68 -16.51 11.15
CA LYS A 189 10.16 -17.38 12.20
C LYS A 189 10.73 -18.66 11.59
N ASN A 190 12.06 -18.77 11.65
CA ASN A 190 12.87 -19.88 11.13
C ASN A 190 12.70 -20.13 9.62
N ASP A 191 11.52 -20.59 9.21
CA ASP A 191 11.22 -21.05 7.86
C ASP A 191 9.88 -20.56 7.31
N HIS A 192 9.05 -19.82 8.05
CA HIS A 192 7.77 -19.31 7.54
C HIS A 192 7.33 -18.04 8.27
N TYR A 193 6.27 -17.40 7.78
CA TYR A 193 5.60 -16.30 8.48
C TYR A 193 4.54 -16.82 9.46
N GLU A 194 4.48 -16.23 10.66
CA GLU A 194 3.42 -16.46 11.65
C GLU A 194 2.69 -15.13 11.95
N LYS A 195 1.36 -15.18 12.20
CA LYS A 195 0.57 -14.02 12.63
C LYS A 195 0.93 -13.65 14.08
N VAL A 196 1.02 -12.35 14.37
CA VAL A 196 1.32 -11.84 15.71
C VAL A 196 0.36 -10.74 16.08
N ASP A 197 -0.17 -10.80 17.31
CA ASP A 197 -1.01 -9.75 17.88
C ASP A 197 -0.14 -8.60 18.41
N CYS A 198 -0.56 -7.35 18.20
CA CYS A 198 0.17 -6.17 18.69
C CYS A 198 0.42 -6.14 20.20
N LYS A 199 -0.42 -6.83 20.98
CA LYS A 199 -0.34 -6.84 22.44
C LYS A 199 0.86 -7.62 22.97
N THR A 200 1.49 -8.44 22.14
CA THR A 200 2.60 -9.33 22.51
C THR A 200 3.97 -8.76 22.11
N ILE A 201 4.02 -7.53 21.57
CA ILE A 201 5.27 -6.89 21.08
C ILE A 201 6.07 -6.26 22.24
N GLU A 202 5.53 -6.25 23.45
CA GLU A 202 6.27 -5.82 24.64
C GLU A 202 7.30 -6.91 25.01
N ASP A 203 8.59 -6.55 24.92
CA ASP A 203 9.78 -7.17 25.56
C ASP A 203 10.79 -8.01 24.72
N ASP A 204 10.60 -8.24 23.41
CA ASP A 204 11.60 -9.01 22.59
C ASP A 204 11.79 -8.44 21.15
N THR A 205 12.03 -7.13 21.05
CA THR A 205 12.02 -6.37 19.78
C THR A 205 13.39 -6.19 19.12
N LEU A 206 14.48 -6.65 19.74
CA LEU A 206 15.83 -6.51 19.18
C LEU A 206 16.07 -7.55 18.07
N GLY A 207 15.83 -7.13 16.82
CA GLY A 207 16.24 -7.86 15.62
C GLY A 207 15.12 -8.56 14.85
N LYS A 208 13.86 -8.47 15.29
CA LYS A 208 12.70 -9.05 14.57
C LYS A 208 12.09 -8.04 13.60
N SER A 209 11.98 -8.41 12.33
CA SER A 209 11.29 -7.62 11.32
C SER A 209 9.80 -7.99 11.28
N TYR A 210 8.96 -7.11 11.82
CA TYR A 210 7.50 -7.24 11.72
C TYR A 210 7.02 -6.59 10.43
N ILE A 211 6.25 -7.33 9.64
CA ILE A 211 5.62 -6.82 8.43
C ILE A 211 4.11 -6.92 8.54
N LYS A 212 3.40 -6.05 7.81
CA LYS A 212 1.94 -6.13 7.71
C LYS A 212 1.52 -7.49 7.19
N LEU A 213 0.40 -7.98 7.72
CA LEU A 213 -0.16 -9.26 7.32
C LEU A 213 -0.37 -9.28 5.81
N ASN A 214 0.26 -10.26 5.15
CA ASN A 214 0.02 -10.58 3.76
C ASN A 214 -0.31 -12.07 3.69
N GLU A 215 -1.57 -12.38 3.39
CA GLU A 215 -2.08 -13.76 3.40
C GLU A 215 -1.37 -14.67 2.40
N TYR A 216 -0.94 -14.12 1.26
CA TYR A 216 -0.19 -14.87 0.26
C TYR A 216 1.17 -15.32 0.81
N LEU A 217 1.92 -14.41 1.43
CA LEU A 217 3.21 -14.75 2.05
C LEU A 217 3.01 -15.67 3.25
N LEU A 218 2.00 -15.42 4.08
CA LEU A 218 1.68 -16.27 5.23
C LEU A 218 1.42 -17.73 4.83
N SER A 219 0.66 -17.94 3.75
CA SER A 219 0.29 -19.29 3.29
C SER A 219 1.36 -19.96 2.44
N ASN A 220 2.05 -19.20 1.59
CA ASN A 220 2.89 -19.76 0.53
C ASN A 220 4.39 -19.55 0.73
N MET A 221 4.84 -18.56 1.50
CA MET A 221 6.28 -18.29 1.68
C MET A 221 6.85 -19.17 2.79
N LYS A 222 7.51 -20.26 2.40
CA LYS A 222 8.22 -21.17 3.30
C LYS A 222 9.61 -21.46 2.78
N LYS A 223 10.60 -21.44 3.67
CA LYS A 223 11.96 -21.92 3.41
C LYS A 223 11.95 -23.43 3.49
N ILE A 224 12.52 -24.08 2.47
CA ILE A 224 12.52 -25.54 2.37
C ILE A 224 13.93 -26.06 2.10
N LYS A 225 14.16 -27.32 2.48
CA LYS A 225 15.30 -28.10 2.01
C LYS A 225 14.85 -28.87 0.79
N VAL A 226 15.64 -28.81 -0.28
CA VAL A 226 15.36 -29.52 -1.54
C VAL A 226 16.34 -30.65 -1.75
N ASP A 227 15.89 -31.66 -2.47
CA ASP A 227 16.68 -32.78 -2.93
C ASP A 227 16.35 -33.11 -4.40
N SER A 228 16.93 -34.19 -4.93
CA SER A 228 16.71 -34.60 -6.32
C SER A 228 15.29 -35.13 -6.60
N SER A 229 14.48 -35.40 -5.57
CA SER A 229 13.09 -35.84 -5.69
C SER A 229 12.09 -34.67 -5.61
N THR A 230 12.58 -33.47 -5.25
CA THR A 230 11.75 -32.27 -5.15
C THR A 230 11.26 -31.83 -6.53
N THR A 231 9.98 -31.46 -6.61
CA THR A 231 9.40 -30.89 -7.83
C THR A 231 9.75 -29.39 -7.91
N PHE A 232 10.53 -29.02 -8.92
CA PHE A 232 11.00 -27.64 -9.11
C PHE A 232 10.16 -26.82 -10.10
N PHE A 233 9.39 -27.51 -10.96
CA PHE A 233 8.56 -26.90 -11.99
C PHE A 233 7.15 -27.50 -11.96
N ASN A 234 6.16 -26.65 -12.21
CA ASN A 234 4.78 -27.05 -12.44
C ASN A 234 4.65 -27.78 -13.79
N LYS A 235 3.49 -28.38 -14.05
CA LYS A 235 3.20 -29.11 -15.31
C LYS A 235 3.29 -28.23 -16.56
N ASP A 236 3.15 -26.91 -16.41
CA ASP A 236 3.24 -25.91 -17.48
C ASP A 236 4.68 -25.40 -17.71
N GLY A 237 5.67 -25.91 -16.97
CA GLY A 237 7.07 -25.49 -17.06
C GLY A 237 7.41 -24.25 -16.23
N THR A 238 6.47 -23.65 -15.51
CA THR A 238 6.75 -22.53 -14.62
C THR A 238 7.46 -23.00 -13.35
N ALA A 239 8.43 -22.22 -12.87
CA ALA A 239 9.13 -22.53 -11.62
C ALA A 239 8.16 -22.42 -10.43
N CYS A 240 8.10 -23.46 -9.61
CA CYS A 240 7.36 -23.46 -8.34
C CYS A 240 8.29 -23.40 -7.12
N ILE A 241 9.60 -23.32 -7.35
CA ILE A 241 10.62 -23.08 -6.31
C ILE A 241 11.42 -21.83 -6.66
N TRP A 242 11.71 -21.04 -5.63
CA TRP A 242 12.55 -19.86 -5.70
C TRP A 242 13.78 -20.06 -4.84
N TYR A 243 14.86 -19.34 -5.14
CA TYR A 243 16.11 -19.48 -4.42
C TYR A 243 16.80 -18.14 -4.13
N TYR A 244 17.63 -18.17 -3.10
CA TYR A 244 18.58 -17.11 -2.78
C TYR A 244 19.99 -17.69 -2.68
N LYS A 245 20.97 -17.02 -3.30
CA LYS A 245 22.38 -17.43 -3.29
C LYS A 245 23.08 -16.80 -2.08
N ILE A 246 23.44 -17.62 -1.09
CA ILE A 246 24.24 -17.18 0.07
C ILE A 246 25.70 -17.01 -0.36
N SER A 247 26.24 -18.04 -1.01
CA SER A 247 27.64 -18.13 -1.44
C SER A 247 27.74 -18.92 -2.74
N ASP A 248 28.94 -19.12 -3.26
CA ASP A 248 29.14 -19.87 -4.51
C ASP A 248 28.67 -21.31 -4.47
N ASN A 249 28.53 -21.91 -3.28
CA ASN A 249 28.13 -23.32 -3.09
C ASN A 249 26.84 -23.51 -2.27
N GLU A 250 26.22 -22.43 -1.78
CA GLU A 250 25.05 -22.51 -0.91
C GLU A 250 23.89 -21.67 -1.41
N LEU A 251 22.75 -22.36 -1.59
CA LEU A 251 21.47 -21.78 -1.93
C LEU A 251 20.47 -22.09 -0.82
N GLU A 252 19.62 -21.10 -0.52
CA GLU A 252 18.37 -21.31 0.21
C GLU A 252 17.22 -21.39 -0.78
N TYR A 253 16.20 -22.18 -0.45
CA TYR A 253 15.07 -22.45 -1.33
C TYR A 253 13.76 -22.07 -0.64
N PHE A 254 12.82 -21.58 -1.44
CA PHE A 254 11.55 -21.05 -0.98
C PHE A 254 10.40 -21.52 -1.88
N THR A 255 9.22 -21.66 -1.31
CA THR A 255 7.99 -22.11 -1.99
C THR A 255 7.17 -20.98 -2.62
N ALA A 256 7.62 -19.73 -2.51
CA ALA A 256 6.96 -18.57 -3.11
C ALA A 256 7.97 -17.54 -3.62
N PRO A 257 7.61 -16.72 -4.63
CA PRO A 257 8.37 -15.54 -5.01
C PRO A 257 8.28 -14.47 -3.90
N GLY A 258 9.28 -13.60 -3.84
CA GLY A 258 9.24 -12.44 -2.96
C GLY A 258 10.61 -11.97 -2.54
N ILE A 259 10.66 -11.38 -1.35
CA ILE A 259 11.88 -10.88 -0.71
C ILE A 259 12.32 -11.88 0.35
N HIS A 260 13.62 -12.13 0.43
CA HIS A 260 14.22 -12.92 1.49
C HIS A 260 14.00 -12.24 2.85
N PRO A 261 13.39 -12.92 3.82
CA PRO A 261 12.95 -12.30 5.08
C PRO A 261 14.10 -11.74 5.93
N GLU A 262 15.26 -12.39 5.91
CA GLU A 262 16.44 -11.95 6.69
C GLU A 262 17.37 -11.00 5.92
N THR A 263 17.57 -11.20 4.61
CA THR A 263 18.55 -10.42 3.82
C THR A 263 17.93 -9.24 3.06
N GLY A 264 16.61 -9.20 2.91
CA GLY A 264 15.91 -8.14 2.17
C GLY A 264 16.09 -8.19 0.65
N LYS A 265 16.76 -9.21 0.10
CA LYS A 265 17.02 -9.33 -1.35
C LYS A 265 15.95 -10.15 -2.05
N THR A 266 15.72 -9.87 -3.33
CA THR A 266 14.74 -10.59 -4.16
C THR A 266 15.15 -12.04 -4.40
N LEU A 267 14.18 -12.95 -4.22
CA LEU A 267 14.33 -14.36 -4.56
C LEU A 267 14.24 -14.56 -6.08
N LYS A 268 15.08 -15.44 -6.63
CA LYS A 268 15.11 -15.76 -8.06
C LYS A 268 14.35 -17.06 -8.33
N ALA A 269 13.62 -17.12 -9.44
CA ALA A 269 13.02 -18.36 -9.90
C ALA A 269 14.11 -19.40 -10.19
N ILE A 270 13.91 -20.65 -9.76
CA ILE A 270 14.87 -21.71 -10.01
C ILE A 270 14.92 -22.06 -11.50
N THR A 271 16.11 -22.42 -11.99
CA THR A 271 16.34 -22.83 -13.38
C THR A 271 16.99 -24.21 -13.42
N SER A 272 16.84 -24.92 -14.53
CA SER A 272 17.45 -26.24 -14.72
C SER A 272 18.96 -26.23 -14.50
N TYR A 273 19.63 -25.16 -14.94
CA TYR A 273 21.07 -24.93 -14.71
C TYR A 273 21.42 -24.89 -13.21
N MET A 274 20.63 -24.18 -12.40
CA MET A 274 20.86 -24.09 -10.97
C MET A 274 20.63 -25.44 -10.27
N ILE A 275 19.64 -26.22 -10.71
CA ILE A 275 19.37 -27.56 -10.16
C ILE A 275 20.55 -28.49 -10.44
N GLU A 276 21.03 -28.52 -11.67
CA GLU A 276 22.16 -29.36 -12.08
C GLU A 276 23.44 -29.01 -11.29
N GLY A 277 23.76 -27.71 -11.21
CA GLY A 277 24.95 -27.23 -10.51
C GLY A 277 24.93 -27.44 -9.00
N TYR A 278 23.77 -27.25 -8.34
CA TYR A 278 23.71 -27.14 -6.88
C TYR A 278 22.99 -28.29 -6.18
N VAL A 279 22.07 -28.98 -6.85
CA VAL A 279 21.28 -30.08 -6.27
C VAL A 279 21.85 -31.43 -6.70
N THR A 280 22.14 -31.60 -7.99
CA THR A 280 22.64 -32.88 -8.53
C THR A 280 24.13 -33.09 -8.24
N ASN A 281 24.98 -32.11 -8.55
CA ASN A 281 26.43 -32.24 -8.36
C ASN A 281 26.87 -32.27 -6.88
N ARG A 282 26.08 -31.68 -5.97
CA ARG A 282 26.35 -31.76 -4.52
C ARG A 282 26.27 -33.20 -3.99
N LYS A 283 25.37 -34.05 -4.51
CA LYS A 283 25.32 -35.48 -4.13
C LYS A 283 26.61 -36.22 -4.53
N ASN A 284 27.15 -35.89 -5.69
CA ASN A 284 28.36 -36.53 -6.21
C ASN A 284 29.62 -36.15 -5.41
N ASP A 285 29.68 -34.94 -4.86
CA ASP A 285 30.82 -34.49 -4.05
C ASP A 285 30.75 -34.98 -2.59
N VAL A 286 29.54 -35.09 -2.02
CA VAL A 286 29.34 -35.69 -0.68
C VAL A 286 29.59 -37.21 -0.71
N GLY A 287 29.26 -37.90 -1.81
CA GLY A 287 29.54 -39.33 -1.99
C GLY A 287 31.03 -39.69 -2.16
N LYS A 288 31.89 -38.72 -2.51
CA LYS A 288 33.34 -38.91 -2.67
C LYS A 288 34.15 -38.60 -1.40
N ARG A 289 33.50 -38.10 -0.34
CA ARG A 289 34.13 -37.72 0.94
C ARG A 289 33.73 -38.63 2.11
N LYS A 290 33.39 -39.89 1.85
CA LYS A 290 33.36 -40.93 2.90
C LYS A 290 34.55 -41.88 2.71
N PRO A 291 35.46 -41.99 3.69
CA PRO A 291 36.39 -43.12 3.76
C PRO A 291 35.66 -44.43 4.04
#